data_AF-A0A8T1TVR5-F1
#
_entry.id   AF-A0A8T1TVR5-F1
#
_cell.length_a   1.000
_cell.length_b   1.000
_cell.length_c   1.000
_cell.angle_alpha   90.00
_cell.angle_beta   90.00
_cell.angle_gamma   90.00
#
_symmetry.space_group_name_H-M   'P 1'
#
loop_
_entity.id
_entity.type
_entity.pdbx_description
1 polymer ?
#
loop_
_entity_poly.entity_id
_entity_poly.type
_entity_poly.pdbx_seq_one_letter_code
_entity_poly.pdbx_strand_id
1 'polypeptide(L)'
;MRLPYVLLLAVCVVIVSCDALSAFDYEQEAAATQNAQLPGSPGKRLLRSEFVPADDAVDDEEERGIPGLSKLKDVVQKGKTKVNDQVLWRNYRSMLKTGFSDRGITEAWINQGKTSAKIFDRWIRLGKSERQAAKNLLKEGKSPEELFTVLKSRGMSIEGIWNVWSGAGLEKAQLSAILTKLAAKN
;
A
#
# COMPACT_ATOMS: atom_id res chain seq x y z
N MET A 1 -19.29 -35.22 -27.73
CA MET A 1 -18.73 -34.37 -26.65
C MET A 1 -17.41 -33.69 -27.07
N ARG A 2 -17.39 -32.88 -28.14
CA ARG A 2 -16.18 -32.11 -28.54
C ARG A 2 -16.45 -30.68 -29.02
N LEU A 3 -17.72 -30.31 -29.18
CA LEU A 3 -18.14 -28.96 -29.59
C LEU A 3 -17.68 -27.81 -28.66
N PRO A 4 -17.71 -27.93 -27.31
CA PRO A 4 -17.32 -26.79 -26.47
C PRO A 4 -15.81 -26.52 -26.52
N TYR A 5 -15.00 -27.56 -26.73
CA TYR A 5 -13.53 -27.41 -26.82
C TYR A 5 -13.08 -26.77 -28.13
N VAL A 6 -13.81 -27.00 -29.23
CA VAL A 6 -13.49 -26.38 -30.53
C VAL A 6 -13.83 -24.89 -30.52
N LEU A 7 -14.94 -24.49 -29.89
CA LEU A 7 -15.30 -23.07 -29.71
C LEU A 7 -14.27 -22.32 -28.86
N LEU A 8 -13.77 -22.95 -27.79
CA LEU A 8 -12.79 -22.34 -26.89
C LEU A 8 -11.43 -22.17 -27.58
N LEU A 9 -11.02 -23.14 -28.42
CA LEU A 9 -9.80 -23.04 -29.22
C LEU A 9 -9.89 -21.93 -30.29
N ALA A 10 -11.05 -21.77 -30.94
CA ALA A 10 -11.25 -20.72 -31.95
C ALA A 10 -11.14 -19.30 -31.35
N VAL A 11 -11.67 -19.07 -30.15
CA VAL A 11 -11.56 -17.78 -29.45
C VAL A 11 -10.11 -17.48 -29.05
N CYS A 12 -9.34 -18.48 -28.61
CA CYS A 12 -7.94 -18.28 -28.25
C CYS A 12 -7.04 -17.93 -29.45
N VAL A 13 -7.34 -18.43 -30.66
CA VAL A 13 -6.57 -18.11 -31.88
C VAL A 13 -6.81 -16.67 -32.35
N VAL A 14 -8.02 -16.13 -32.19
CA VAL A 14 -8.33 -14.74 -32.58
C VAL A 14 -7.62 -13.72 -31.67
N ILE A 15 -7.53 -14.00 -30.37
CA ILE A 15 -6.90 -13.07 -29.41
C ILE A 15 -5.37 -12.99 -29.63
N VAL A 16 -4.71 -14.08 -30.01
CA VAL A 16 -3.26 -14.09 -30.30
C VAL A 16 -2.94 -13.44 -31.65
N SER A 17 -3.88 -13.40 -32.59
CA SER A 17 -3.66 -12.84 -33.94
C SER A 17 -3.89 -11.32 -34.02
N CYS A 18 -4.51 -10.72 -33.00
CA CYS A 18 -4.85 -9.29 -33.00
C CYS A 18 -3.74 -8.36 -32.47
N ASP A 19 -2.70 -8.88 -31.81
CA ASP A 19 -1.60 -8.04 -31.27
C ASP A 19 -0.38 -7.92 -32.21
N ALA A 20 -0.46 -8.42 -33.44
CA ALA A 20 0.67 -8.42 -34.39
C ALA A 20 0.49 -7.48 -35.61
N LEU A 21 -0.50 -6.58 -35.62
CA LEU A 21 -0.83 -5.74 -36.79
C LEU A 21 -0.76 -4.21 -36.59
N SER A 22 -0.02 -3.73 -35.59
CA SER A 22 0.29 -2.28 -35.45
C SER A 22 1.79 -1.98 -35.42
N ALA A 23 2.55 -2.67 -36.27
CA ALA A 23 3.91 -2.27 -36.62
C ALA A 23 4.10 -2.42 -38.15
N PHE A 24 4.58 -1.34 -38.80
CA PHE A 24 4.95 -1.19 -40.22
C PHE A 24 3.77 -1.01 -41.19
N ASP A 25 3.76 -0.13 -42.19
CA ASP A 25 4.61 0.97 -42.65
C ASP A 25 3.77 1.72 -43.69
N TYR A 26 3.91 3.04 -43.82
CA TYR A 26 3.72 3.73 -45.10
C TYR A 26 4.52 5.03 -45.03
N GLU A 27 5.78 4.95 -45.43
CA GLU A 27 6.44 6.07 -46.08
C GLU A 27 5.68 6.38 -47.39
N GLN A 28 5.28 7.64 -47.58
CA GLN A 28 5.31 8.22 -48.93
C GLN A 28 5.56 9.72 -48.87
N GLU A 29 6.76 10.06 -49.30
CA GLU A 29 7.29 11.39 -49.60
C GLU A 29 6.48 12.07 -50.73
N ALA A 30 6.08 13.33 -50.54
CA ALA A 30 5.79 14.27 -51.63
C ALA A 30 5.99 15.71 -51.16
N ALA A 31 6.72 16.46 -51.98
CA ALA A 31 7.39 17.70 -51.68
C ALA A 31 6.51 18.97 -51.65
N ALA A 32 7.08 19.98 -50.97
CA ALA A 32 7.00 21.42 -51.23
C ALA A 32 5.65 22.16 -51.09
N THR A 33 5.57 23.07 -50.11
CA THR A 33 5.48 24.52 -50.38
C THR A 33 5.58 25.35 -49.09
N GLN A 34 6.32 26.46 -49.20
CA GLN A 34 6.56 27.48 -48.19
C GLN A 34 5.30 28.34 -47.97
N ASN A 35 5.02 28.77 -46.74
CA ASN A 35 4.99 30.20 -46.32
C ASN A 35 4.16 30.47 -45.03
N ALA A 36 4.73 31.39 -44.24
CA ALA A 36 4.08 32.43 -43.43
C ALA A 36 3.56 32.16 -42.00
N GLN A 37 4.10 32.98 -41.08
CA GLN A 37 3.48 33.64 -39.92
C GLN A 37 3.30 32.89 -38.56
N LEU A 38 4.17 33.23 -37.59
CA LEU A 38 3.97 33.21 -36.13
C LEU A 38 2.87 34.22 -35.69
N PRO A 39 2.45 34.34 -34.39
CA PRO A 39 2.45 33.43 -33.23
C PRO A 39 1.13 33.45 -32.38
N GLY A 40 0.96 32.47 -31.47
CA GLY A 40 0.49 32.78 -30.09
C GLY A 40 -0.83 32.20 -29.56
N SER A 41 -0.72 31.55 -28.39
CA SER A 41 -1.73 31.26 -27.35
C SER A 41 -2.46 29.89 -27.45
N PRO A 42 -2.89 29.24 -26.33
CA PRO A 42 -2.80 29.62 -24.91
C PRO A 42 -2.10 28.60 -24.01
N GLY A 43 -1.42 29.13 -22.97
CA GLY A 43 -1.08 28.36 -21.79
C GLY A 43 -2.35 27.96 -21.02
N LYS A 44 -2.32 26.74 -20.45
CA LYS A 44 -2.96 26.27 -19.20
C LYS A 44 -3.19 24.76 -19.31
N ARG A 45 -2.43 23.96 -18.55
CA ARG A 45 -2.95 23.11 -17.46
C ARG A 45 -1.91 22.10 -17.00
N LEU A 46 -1.69 22.16 -15.69
CA LEU A 46 -0.87 21.30 -14.86
C LEU A 46 -1.19 19.82 -15.09
N LEU A 47 -0.18 19.01 -15.40
CA LEU A 47 -0.30 17.56 -15.30
C LEU A 47 -0.24 17.16 -13.83
N ARG A 48 -1.40 17.23 -13.17
CA ARG A 48 -1.72 16.57 -11.92
C ARG A 48 -1.72 15.06 -12.21
N SER A 49 -0.65 14.37 -11.85
CA SER A 49 -0.57 12.91 -11.88
C SER A 49 -1.56 12.36 -10.85
N GLU A 50 -2.74 12.00 -11.32
CA GLU A 50 -3.82 11.41 -10.55
C GLU A 50 -3.48 9.94 -10.25
N PHE A 51 -2.88 9.69 -9.07
CA PHE A 51 -2.76 8.33 -8.55
C PHE A 51 -4.11 7.94 -7.96
N VAL A 52 -4.87 7.12 -8.67
CA VAL A 52 -6.13 6.54 -8.20
C VAL A 52 -5.83 5.65 -6.98
N PRO A 53 -6.37 5.92 -5.78
CA PRO A 53 -6.24 5.01 -4.66
C PRO A 53 -7.26 3.88 -4.82
N ALA A 54 -6.78 2.64 -4.70
CA ALA A 54 -7.66 1.53 -4.39
C ALA A 54 -8.24 1.75 -2.98
N ASP A 55 -9.53 2.06 -2.91
CA ASP A 55 -10.32 2.11 -1.68
C ASP A 55 -10.34 0.71 -1.05
N ASP A 56 -9.65 0.57 0.07
CA ASP A 56 -9.68 -0.61 0.93
C ASP A 56 -10.68 -0.32 2.07
N ALA A 57 -11.95 -0.11 1.69
CA ALA A 57 -13.09 -0.03 2.58
C ALA A 57 -13.79 -1.39 2.58
N VAL A 58 -13.51 -2.20 3.59
CA VAL A 58 -14.32 -3.37 3.93
C VAL A 58 -14.94 -3.08 5.28
N ASP A 59 -16.17 -2.57 5.25
CA ASP A 59 -17.11 -2.67 6.35
C ASP A 59 -17.48 -4.15 6.49
N ASP A 60 -17.10 -4.75 7.62
CA ASP A 60 -17.55 -6.08 8.02
C ASP A 60 -18.92 -5.92 8.71
N GLU A 61 -20.00 -5.95 7.94
CA GLU A 61 -21.35 -6.11 8.50
C GLU A 61 -21.56 -7.54 9.01
N GLU A 62 -22.10 -7.62 10.22
CA GLU A 62 -22.44 -8.85 10.93
C GLU A 62 -23.52 -9.66 10.20
N GLU A 63 -23.34 -10.98 10.04
CA GLU A 63 -24.51 -11.86 10.00
C GLU A 63 -24.25 -13.32 10.41
N ARG A 64 -25.23 -13.83 11.18
CA ARG A 64 -25.43 -15.16 11.78
C ARG A 64 -24.79 -16.36 11.05
N GLY A 65 -23.98 -17.12 11.79
CA GLY A 65 -23.25 -18.29 11.27
C GLY A 65 -24.01 -19.62 11.32
N ILE A 66 -24.12 -20.28 10.16
CA ILE A 66 -24.43 -21.71 10.01
C ILE A 66 -23.14 -22.52 10.28
N PRO A 67 -23.15 -23.55 11.16
CA PRO A 67 -21.96 -24.36 11.44
C PRO A 67 -21.49 -25.09 10.16
N GLY A 68 -20.35 -24.69 9.61
CA GLY A 68 -19.76 -25.27 8.39
C GLY A 68 -19.26 -24.23 7.38
N LEU A 69 -19.90 -23.07 7.29
CA LEU A 69 -19.45 -21.96 6.42
C LEU A 69 -18.27 -21.16 7.02
N SER A 70 -18.08 -21.22 8.35
CA SER A 70 -16.97 -20.53 9.03
C SER A 70 -15.60 -20.96 8.51
N LYS A 71 -15.39 -22.26 8.21
CA LYS A 71 -14.12 -22.74 7.64
C LYS A 71 -13.86 -22.20 6.23
N LEU A 72 -14.90 -22.04 5.42
CA LEU A 72 -14.80 -21.42 4.09
C LEU A 72 -14.51 -19.92 4.21
N LYS A 73 -15.18 -19.22 5.14
CA LYS A 73 -14.91 -17.81 5.44
C LYS A 73 -13.46 -17.61 5.86
N ASP A 74 -12.93 -18.48 6.74
CA ASP A 74 -11.53 -18.43 7.18
C ASP A 74 -10.55 -18.65 6.01
N VAL A 75 -10.82 -19.58 5.10
CA VAL A 75 -9.98 -19.84 3.92
C VAL A 75 -10.02 -18.64 2.96
N VAL A 76 -11.20 -18.04 2.75
CA VAL A 76 -11.35 -16.83 1.92
C VAL A 76 -10.62 -15.65 2.56
N GLN A 77 -10.79 -15.42 3.87
CA GLN A 77 -10.10 -14.37 4.63
C GLN A 77 -8.57 -14.55 4.55
N LYS A 78 -8.09 -15.78 4.71
CA LYS A 78 -6.67 -16.14 4.60
C LYS A 78 -6.14 -15.99 3.17
N GLY A 79 -6.96 -16.24 2.16
CA GLY A 79 -6.63 -15.98 0.76
C GLY A 79 -6.48 -14.48 0.47
N LYS A 80 -7.47 -13.67 0.89
CA LYS A 80 -7.48 -12.21 0.74
C LYS A 80 -6.27 -11.54 1.40
N THR A 81 -5.95 -11.93 2.64
CA THR A 81 -4.80 -11.38 3.38
C THR A 81 -3.47 -11.68 2.68
N LYS A 82 -3.26 -12.90 2.16
CA LYS A 82 -2.08 -13.26 1.37
C LYS A 82 -1.94 -12.43 0.09
N VAL A 83 -3.03 -12.21 -0.64
CA VAL A 83 -3.01 -11.37 -1.85
C VAL A 83 -2.69 -9.92 -1.49
N ASN A 84 -3.29 -9.38 -0.43
CA ASN A 84 -3.01 -8.02 0.05
C ASN A 84 -1.53 -7.88 0.50
N ASP A 85 -0.99 -8.88 1.20
CA ASP A 85 0.44 -8.92 1.56
C ASP A 85 1.34 -8.94 0.33
N GLN A 86 0.99 -9.73 -0.69
CA GLN A 86 1.77 -9.79 -1.93
C GLN A 86 1.76 -8.43 -2.66
N VAL A 87 0.62 -7.75 -2.69
CA VAL A 87 0.50 -6.39 -3.26
C VAL A 87 1.33 -5.39 -2.45
N LEU A 88 1.26 -5.44 -1.12
CA LEU A 88 2.06 -4.60 -0.23
C LEU A 88 3.57 -4.78 -0.49
N TRP A 89 4.02 -6.03 -0.61
CA TRP A 89 5.41 -6.36 -0.93
C TRP A 89 5.85 -5.87 -2.32
N ARG A 90 5.01 -6.02 -3.34
CA ARG A 90 5.30 -5.50 -4.69
C ARG A 90 5.44 -3.98 -4.68
N ASN A 91 4.52 -3.28 -4.02
CA ASN A 91 4.55 -1.82 -3.92
C ASN A 91 5.80 -1.35 -3.16
N TYR A 92 6.10 -1.98 -2.01
CA TYR A 92 7.32 -1.69 -1.25
C TYR A 92 8.58 -1.86 -2.11
N ARG A 93 8.72 -2.99 -2.81
CA ARG A 93 9.87 -3.26 -3.66
C ARG A 93 9.96 -2.30 -4.85
N SER A 94 8.83 -1.88 -5.41
CA SER A 94 8.78 -0.86 -6.46
C SER A 94 9.31 0.48 -5.95
N MET A 95 8.84 0.94 -4.79
CA MET A 95 9.30 2.19 -4.17
C MET A 95 10.80 2.17 -3.84
N LEU A 96 11.32 1.03 -3.37
CA LEU A 96 12.76 0.87 -3.16
C LEU A 96 13.55 1.00 -4.47
N LYS A 97 13.06 0.42 -5.57
CA LYS A 97 13.71 0.54 -6.90
C LYS A 97 13.69 1.96 -7.44
N THR A 98 12.66 2.75 -7.11
CA THR A 98 12.58 4.17 -7.49
C THR A 98 13.39 5.09 -6.55
N GLY A 99 14.11 4.52 -5.57
CA GLY A 99 15.02 5.26 -4.69
C GLY A 99 14.42 5.75 -3.39
N PHE A 100 13.18 5.35 -3.05
CA PHE A 100 12.61 5.71 -1.74
C PHE A 100 13.32 4.95 -0.62
N SER A 101 13.62 5.67 0.47
CA SER A 101 14.05 5.06 1.72
C SER A 101 12.84 4.58 2.53
N ASP A 102 13.05 3.72 3.53
CA ASP A 102 11.99 3.34 4.48
C ASP A 102 11.32 4.58 5.13
N ARG A 103 12.10 5.66 5.31
CA ARG A 103 11.60 6.96 5.77
C ARG A 103 10.61 7.56 4.76
N GLY A 104 11.01 7.73 3.50
CA GLY A 104 10.15 8.27 2.44
C GLY A 104 8.93 7.39 2.15
N ILE A 105 9.01 6.08 2.36
CA ILE A 105 7.86 5.17 2.26
C ILE A 105 6.88 5.41 3.42
N THR A 106 7.39 5.62 4.64
CA THR A 106 6.57 5.98 5.81
C THR A 106 5.86 7.32 5.57
N GLU A 107 6.60 8.33 5.10
CA GLU A 107 6.06 9.64 4.73
C GLU A 107 4.94 9.51 3.69
N ALA A 108 5.16 8.74 2.62
CA ALA A 108 4.15 8.51 1.59
C ALA A 108 2.88 7.87 2.15
N TRP A 109 3.00 6.94 3.12
CA TRP A 109 1.83 6.36 3.77
C TRP A 109 1.10 7.33 4.70
N ILE A 110 1.83 8.23 5.37
CA ILE A 110 1.24 9.31 6.17
C ILE A 110 0.46 10.26 5.25
N ASN A 111 1.05 10.65 4.12
CA ASN A 111 0.40 11.51 3.11
C ASN A 111 -0.84 10.85 2.47
N GLN A 112 -0.93 9.52 2.50
CA GLN A 112 -2.12 8.76 2.12
C GLN A 112 -3.15 8.63 3.25
N GLY A 113 -2.99 9.34 4.36
CA GLY A 113 -3.92 9.34 5.48
C GLY A 113 -3.90 8.07 6.35
N LYS A 114 -2.85 7.24 6.26
CA LYS A 114 -2.77 6.03 7.09
C LYS A 114 -2.45 6.39 8.53
N THR A 115 -3.20 5.77 9.45
CA THR A 115 -2.95 5.91 10.88
C THR A 115 -1.63 5.24 11.28
N SER A 116 -1.02 5.69 12.38
CA SER A 116 0.23 5.10 12.89
C SER A 116 0.10 3.62 13.20
N ALA A 117 -1.08 3.16 13.64
CA ALA A 117 -1.37 1.74 13.79
C ALA A 117 -1.30 1.01 12.43
N LYS A 118 -1.99 1.49 11.40
CA LYS A 118 -1.94 0.87 10.06
C LYS A 118 -0.52 0.89 9.46
N ILE A 119 0.26 1.93 9.71
CA ILE A 119 1.65 2.04 9.26
C ILE A 119 2.53 1.02 9.98
N PHE A 120 2.40 0.91 11.30
CA PHE A 120 3.13 -0.07 12.10
C PHE A 120 2.86 -1.49 11.58
N ASP A 121 1.60 -1.87 11.37
CA ASP A 121 1.25 -3.21 10.86
C ASP A 121 1.78 -3.47 9.46
N ARG A 122 1.79 -2.45 8.58
CA ARG A 122 2.41 -2.59 7.26
C ARG A 122 3.90 -2.90 7.36
N TRP A 123 4.62 -2.28 8.29
CA TRP A 123 6.03 -2.60 8.52
C TRP A 123 6.22 -4.03 9.02
N ILE A 124 5.37 -4.51 9.93
CA ILE A 124 5.40 -5.91 10.40
C ILE A 124 5.10 -6.88 9.26
N ARG A 125 4.09 -6.61 8.44
CA ARG A 125 3.72 -7.43 7.26
C ARG A 125 4.82 -7.47 6.18
N LEU A 126 5.65 -6.42 6.13
CA LEU A 126 6.87 -6.36 5.32
C LEU A 126 8.09 -7.01 6.01
N GLY A 127 7.89 -7.72 7.11
CA GLY A 127 8.94 -8.45 7.82
C GLY A 127 9.91 -7.58 8.61
N LYS A 128 9.59 -6.30 8.84
CA LYS A 128 10.39 -5.47 9.75
C LYS A 128 10.08 -5.86 11.21
N SER A 129 11.09 -5.75 12.07
CA SER A 129 10.88 -5.94 13.51
C SER A 129 10.04 -4.81 14.09
N GLU A 130 9.37 -5.07 15.22
CA GLU A 130 8.61 -4.06 15.97
C GLU A 130 9.47 -2.85 16.34
N ARG A 131 10.73 -3.07 16.70
CA ARG A 131 11.72 -2.00 16.95
C ARG A 131 11.94 -1.14 15.72
N GLN A 132 12.06 -1.74 14.54
CA GLN A 132 12.25 -0.99 13.30
C GLN A 132 10.98 -0.25 12.88
N ALA A 133 9.81 -0.88 13.03
CA ALA A 133 8.52 -0.23 12.80
C ALA A 133 8.32 0.99 13.72
N ALA A 134 8.66 0.87 15.00
CA ALA A 134 8.65 1.96 15.96
C ALA A 134 9.61 3.09 15.56
N LYS A 135 10.86 2.76 15.19
CA LYS A 135 11.83 3.76 14.69
C LYS A 135 11.32 4.52 13.47
N ASN A 136 10.68 3.81 12.53
CA ASN A 136 10.16 4.43 11.32
C ASN A 136 9.05 5.44 11.64
N LEU A 137 8.16 5.14 12.59
CA LEU A 137 7.15 6.10 13.05
C LEU A 137 7.79 7.33 13.72
N LEU A 138 8.74 7.12 14.64
CA LEU A 138 9.37 8.22 15.37
C LEU A 138 10.18 9.15 14.45
N LYS A 139 10.83 8.61 13.42
CA LYS A 139 11.57 9.41 12.41
C LYS A 139 10.66 10.34 11.61
N GLU A 140 9.38 10.01 11.49
CA GLU A 140 8.35 10.84 10.84
C GLU A 140 7.59 11.73 11.83
N GLY A 141 8.16 11.99 13.01
CA GLY A 141 7.62 12.95 13.97
C GLY A 141 6.42 12.45 14.78
N LYS A 142 6.11 11.15 14.73
CA LYS A 142 5.09 10.56 15.61
C LYS A 142 5.55 10.62 17.06
N SER A 143 4.65 11.03 17.96
CA SER A 143 5.01 11.23 19.37
C SER A 143 5.22 9.89 20.09
N PRO A 144 6.03 9.87 21.16
CA PRO A 144 6.14 8.72 22.04
C PRO A 144 4.78 8.25 22.59
N GLU A 145 3.86 9.17 22.92
CA GLU A 145 2.49 8.86 23.36
C GLU A 145 1.69 8.11 22.30
N GLU A 146 1.81 8.50 21.03
CA GLU A 146 1.15 7.83 19.92
C GLU A 146 1.74 6.42 19.72
N LEU A 147 3.07 6.28 19.79
CA LEU A 147 3.73 4.99 19.75
C LEU A 147 3.29 4.09 20.92
N PHE A 148 3.19 4.63 22.14
CA PHE A 148 2.69 3.88 23.30
C PHE A 148 1.28 3.34 23.04
N THR A 149 0.40 4.18 22.50
CA THR A 149 -0.98 3.82 22.17
C THR A 149 -1.02 2.70 21.10
N VAL A 150 -0.19 2.81 20.07
CA VAL A 150 -0.03 1.78 19.02
C VAL A 150 0.42 0.45 19.62
N LEU A 151 1.44 0.44 20.48
CA LEU A 151 1.92 -0.80 21.08
C LEU A 151 0.92 -1.38 22.08
N LYS A 152 0.26 -0.53 22.87
CA LYS A 152 -0.71 -0.97 23.87
C LYS A 152 -1.98 -1.55 23.25
N SER A 153 -2.46 -0.98 22.14
CA SER A 153 -3.64 -1.50 21.44
C SER A 153 -3.44 -2.89 20.83
N ARG A 154 -2.17 -3.33 20.68
CA ARG A 154 -1.80 -4.69 20.26
C ARG A 154 -1.71 -5.69 21.41
N GLY A 155 -2.15 -5.29 22.61
CA GLY A 155 -2.13 -6.16 23.79
C GLY A 155 -0.74 -6.39 24.38
N MET A 156 0.26 -5.61 23.97
CA MET A 156 1.63 -5.77 24.46
C MET A 156 1.71 -5.47 25.97
N SER A 157 2.45 -6.32 26.69
CA SER A 157 2.76 -6.10 28.11
C SER A 157 3.67 -4.88 28.27
N ILE A 158 3.72 -4.28 29.46
CA ILE A 158 4.62 -3.13 29.71
C ILE A 158 6.09 -3.49 29.47
N GLU A 159 6.50 -4.71 29.80
CA GLU A 159 7.84 -5.22 29.51
C GLU A 159 8.10 -5.34 27.99
N GLY A 160 7.13 -5.87 27.24
CA GLY A 160 7.20 -5.93 25.78
C GLY A 160 7.29 -4.53 25.16
N ILE A 161 6.47 -3.60 25.65
CA ILE A 161 6.49 -2.19 25.23
C ILE A 161 7.88 -1.62 25.49
N TRP A 162 8.44 -1.82 26.69
CA TRP A 162 9.78 -1.36 27.03
C TRP A 162 10.87 -1.91 26.09
N ASN A 163 10.77 -3.18 25.70
CA ASN A 163 11.72 -3.82 24.78
C ASN A 163 11.71 -3.20 23.37
N VAL A 164 10.52 -2.82 22.88
CA VAL A 164 10.37 -2.10 21.60
C VAL A 164 10.82 -0.64 21.75
N TRP A 165 10.40 0.00 22.84
CA TRP A 165 10.63 1.40 23.18
C TRP A 165 12.11 1.75 23.29
N SER A 166 12.84 1.02 24.14
CA SER A 166 14.29 1.17 24.32
C SER A 166 15.04 0.82 23.03
N GLY A 167 14.60 -0.23 22.32
CA GLY A 167 15.14 -0.61 21.03
C GLY A 167 14.96 0.48 19.96
N ALA A 168 13.96 1.36 20.11
CA ALA A 168 13.71 2.52 19.27
C ALA A 168 14.51 3.78 19.67
N GLY A 169 15.26 3.72 20.77
CA GLY A 169 16.09 4.82 21.27
C GLY A 169 15.38 5.78 22.21
N LEU A 170 14.20 5.39 22.73
CA LEU A 170 13.47 6.18 23.71
C LEU A 170 13.87 5.80 25.15
N GLU A 171 13.85 6.77 26.04
CA GLU A 171 14.30 6.59 27.42
C GLU A 171 13.20 6.05 28.34
N LYS A 172 13.63 5.42 29.45
CA LYS A 172 12.73 4.90 30.49
C LYS A 172 11.91 6.01 31.14
N ALA A 173 12.52 7.18 31.35
CA ALA A 173 11.86 8.36 31.91
C ALA A 173 10.63 8.79 31.10
N GLN A 174 10.72 8.74 29.76
CA GLN A 174 9.61 9.08 28.87
C GLN A 174 8.45 8.08 29.03
N LEU A 175 8.74 6.78 29.07
CA LEU A 175 7.72 5.75 29.29
C LEU A 175 7.05 5.90 30.66
N SER A 176 7.83 6.13 31.73
CA SER A 176 7.27 6.35 33.06
C SER A 176 6.37 7.58 33.12
N ALA A 177 6.76 8.68 32.46
CA ALA A 177 5.94 9.89 32.44
C ALA A 177 4.57 9.64 31.77
N ILE A 178 4.53 8.84 30.70
CA ILE A 178 3.29 8.45 30.02
C ILE A 178 2.41 7.60 30.94
N LEU A 179 3.00 6.60 31.61
CA LEU A 179 2.26 5.73 32.53
C LEU A 179 1.68 6.52 33.71
N THR A 180 2.45 7.44 34.31
CA THR A 180 1.97 8.31 35.39
C THR A 180 0.82 9.21 34.92
N LYS A 181 0.92 9.81 33.72
CA LYS A 181 -0.16 10.61 33.14
C LYS A 181 -1.44 9.81 32.92
N LEU A 182 -1.33 8.54 32.51
CA LEU A 182 -2.47 7.66 32.30
C LEU A 182 -3.10 7.22 33.64
N ALA A 183 -2.29 6.91 34.64
CA ALA A 183 -2.77 6.57 35.97
C ALA A 183 -3.54 7.72 36.64
N ALA A 184 -3.13 8.97 36.39
CA ALA A 184 -3.80 10.15 36.92
C ALA A 184 -5.14 10.49 36.21
N LYS A 185 -5.44 9.86 35.07
CA LYS A 185 -6.69 10.08 34.31
C LYS A 185 -7.78 9.08 34.64
N ASN A 186 -7.46 8.01 35.36
CA ASN A 186 -8.39 6.98 35.83
C ASN A 186 -8.70 7.19 37.31
#